data_AF-A0AAV5SA43-F1
#
_entry.id   AF-A0AAV5SA43-F1
#
_cell.length_a   1.000
_cell.length_b   1.000
_cell.length_c   1.000
_cell.angle_alpha   90.00
_cell.angle_beta   90.00
_cell.angle_gamma   90.00
#
_symmetry.space_group_name_H-M   'P 1'
#
loop_
_entity.id
_entity.type
_entity.pdbx_description
1 polymer ?
#
loop_
_entity_poly.entity_id
_entity_poly.type
_entity_poly.pdbx_seq_one_letter_code
_entity_poly.pdbx_strand_id
1 'polypeptide(L)'
;DASWNLRATLQHTWRDEASRWTKYNVTVFQSYSFYVDQLDSIGSTTLSTVIVAALTMDLACFLMIPSASSIVSSSVAMLSINVGVFGLLSLWGVNLDPISMCTTLMSIGFSVDFTAHISYHYYRNPLSWSSDERLADAPKCIGWPMVQAGISTLFCITPLALIDSYMVSI
;
A
#
# COMPACT_ATOMS: atom_id res chain seq x y z
N ASP A 1 -7.75 28.78 -15.75
CA ASP A 1 -7.16 27.43 -15.89
C ASP A 1 -8.24 26.39 -16.16
N ALA A 2 -8.05 25.50 -17.13
CA ALA A 2 -8.98 24.40 -17.38
C ALA A 2 -8.80 23.32 -16.30
N SER A 3 -9.90 22.85 -15.71
CA SER A 3 -9.87 21.78 -14.70
C SER A 3 -9.29 20.49 -15.28
N TRP A 4 -8.60 19.70 -14.46
CA TRP A 4 -8.02 18.41 -14.87
C TRP A 4 -9.09 17.45 -15.42
N ASN A 5 -10.30 17.47 -14.85
CA ASN A 5 -11.43 16.69 -15.33
C ASN A 5 -11.84 17.07 -16.76
N LEU A 6 -11.86 18.37 -17.09
CA LEU A 6 -12.18 18.82 -18.45
C LEU A 6 -11.12 18.34 -19.45
N ARG A 7 -9.84 18.40 -19.06
CA ARG A 7 -8.73 17.91 -19.89
C ARG A 7 -8.84 16.41 -20.15
N ALA A 8 -9.22 15.63 -19.13
CA ALA A 8 -9.45 14.20 -19.27
C ALA A 8 -10.61 13.89 -20.23
N THR A 9 -11.78 14.54 -20.04
CA THR A 9 -12.94 14.35 -20.94
C THR A 9 -12.64 14.69 -22.39
N LEU A 10 -11.93 15.80 -22.64
CA LEU A 10 -11.54 16.20 -23.99
C LEU A 10 -10.57 15.19 -24.62
N GLN A 11 -9.61 14.69 -23.84
CA GLN A 11 -8.66 13.68 -24.30
C GLN A 11 -9.35 12.36 -24.69
N HIS A 12 -10.33 11.90 -23.90
CA HIS A 12 -11.14 10.73 -24.29
C HIS A 12 -11.93 10.99 -25.56
N THR A 13 -12.59 12.15 -25.67
CA THR A 13 -13.40 12.50 -26.85
C THR A 13 -12.56 12.53 -28.13
N TRP A 14 -11.36 13.12 -28.07
CA TRP A 14 -10.45 13.15 -29.21
C TRP A 14 -9.92 11.77 -29.57
N ARG A 15 -9.65 10.91 -28.58
CA ARG A 15 -9.24 9.52 -28.81
C ARG A 15 -10.37 8.69 -29.43
N ASP A 16 -11.60 8.89 -29.00
CA ASP A 16 -12.77 8.24 -29.58
C ASP A 16 -12.96 8.65 -31.04
N GLU A 17 -12.86 9.95 -31.36
CA GLU A 17 -12.92 10.43 -32.75
C GLU A 17 -11.75 9.90 -33.60
N ALA A 18 -10.54 9.86 -33.05
CA ALA A 18 -9.38 9.27 -33.73
C ALA A 18 -9.57 7.76 -33.99
N SER A 19 -10.22 7.04 -33.06
CA SER A 19 -10.50 5.60 -33.19
C SER A 19 -11.46 5.27 -34.33
N ARG A 20 -12.34 6.20 -34.72
CA ARG A 20 -13.25 6.02 -35.87
C ARG A 20 -12.52 5.95 -37.20
N TRP A 21 -11.29 6.45 -37.25
CA TRP A 21 -10.45 6.51 -38.44
C TRP A 21 -9.25 5.56 -38.35
N THR A 22 -9.48 4.31 -37.93
CA THR A 22 -8.43 3.28 -37.76
C THR A 22 -7.55 3.07 -39.00
N LYS A 23 -8.09 3.30 -40.22
CA LYS A 23 -7.35 3.22 -41.48
C LYS A 23 -6.10 4.13 -41.52
N TYR A 24 -6.11 5.25 -40.81
CA TYR A 24 -5.06 6.26 -40.86
C TYR A 24 -4.13 6.24 -39.63
N ASN A 25 -4.33 5.32 -38.67
CA ASN A 25 -3.51 5.18 -37.45
C ASN A 25 -3.24 6.52 -36.74
N VAL A 26 -4.28 7.31 -36.53
CA VAL A 26 -4.15 8.66 -35.95
C VAL A 26 -3.98 8.57 -34.44
N THR A 27 -2.96 9.22 -33.91
CA THR A 27 -2.72 9.34 -32.46
C THR A 27 -2.88 10.78 -32.00
N VAL A 28 -3.62 11.00 -30.92
CA VAL A 28 -3.80 12.33 -30.32
C VAL A 28 -2.63 12.62 -29.39
N PHE A 29 -1.84 13.65 -29.69
CA PHE A 29 -0.75 14.11 -28.83
C PHE A 29 -1.17 15.33 -28.01
N GLN A 30 -0.98 15.23 -26.69
CA GLN A 30 -1.12 16.34 -25.76
C GLN A 30 0.00 16.27 -24.73
N SER A 31 0.64 17.41 -24.41
CA SER A 31 1.81 17.45 -23.52
C SER A 31 1.56 16.85 -22.12
N TYR A 32 0.32 16.89 -21.63
CA TYR A 32 -0.09 16.33 -20.33
C TYR A 32 -0.83 14.99 -20.44
N SER A 33 -0.84 14.37 -21.63
CA SER A 33 -1.60 13.14 -21.88
C SER A 33 -1.16 12.00 -20.95
N PHE A 34 0.13 11.92 -20.61
CA PHE A 34 0.68 10.93 -19.69
C PHE A 34 0.08 11.00 -18.28
N TYR A 35 -0.22 12.22 -17.79
CA TYR A 35 -0.72 12.42 -16.42
C TYR A 35 -2.19 12.01 -16.33
N VAL A 36 -2.97 12.36 -17.36
CA VAL A 36 -4.37 11.92 -17.48
C VAL A 36 -4.45 10.40 -17.56
N ASP A 37 -3.62 9.78 -18.42
CA ASP A 37 -3.60 8.32 -18.57
C ASP A 37 -3.19 7.60 -17.27
N GLN A 38 -2.26 8.19 -16.52
CA GLN A 38 -1.85 7.68 -15.22
C GLN A 38 -2.98 7.77 -14.18
N LEU A 39 -3.70 8.89 -14.12
CA LEU A 39 -4.83 9.07 -13.21
C LEU A 39 -6.01 8.14 -13.58
N ASP A 40 -6.29 7.96 -14.87
CA ASP A 40 -7.38 7.08 -15.32
C ASP A 40 -7.12 5.62 -14.95
N SER A 41 -5.86 5.18 -15.05
CA SER A 41 -5.47 3.79 -14.75
C SER A 41 -5.20 3.53 -13.27
N ILE A 42 -5.11 4.58 -12.43
CA ILE A 42 -4.63 4.44 -11.06
C ILE A 42 -5.55 3.59 -10.18
N GLY A 43 -6.86 3.77 -10.27
CA GLY A 43 -7.80 3.06 -9.40
C GLY A 43 -7.74 1.54 -9.60
N SER A 44 -7.76 1.09 -10.85
CA SER A 44 -7.67 -0.33 -11.20
C SER A 44 -6.29 -0.91 -10.87
N THR A 45 -5.23 -0.14 -11.12
CA THR A 45 -3.86 -0.56 -10.84
C THR A 45 -3.61 -0.67 -9.34
N THR A 46 -4.06 0.30 -8.54
CA THR A 46 -3.94 0.28 -7.07
C THR A 46 -4.68 -0.92 -6.49
N LEU A 47 -5.94 -1.17 -6.91
CA LEU A 47 -6.68 -2.34 -6.41
C LEU A 47 -5.95 -3.65 -6.73
N SER A 48 -5.49 -3.81 -7.97
CA SER A 48 -4.81 -5.03 -8.41
C SER A 48 -3.48 -5.23 -7.67
N THR A 49 -2.69 -4.18 -7.52
CA THR A 49 -1.39 -4.23 -6.83
C THR A 49 -1.55 -4.48 -5.34
N VAL A 50 -2.54 -3.88 -4.67
CA VAL A 50 -2.85 -4.14 -3.27
C VAL A 50 -3.23 -5.60 -3.04
N ILE A 51 -4.11 -6.16 -3.88
CA ILE A 51 -4.53 -7.56 -3.75
C ILE A 51 -3.35 -8.50 -3.99
N VAL A 52 -2.57 -8.28 -5.04
CA VAL A 52 -1.40 -9.10 -5.35
C VAL A 52 -0.34 -8.97 -4.25
N ALA A 53 -0.10 -7.76 -3.73
CA ALA A 53 0.80 -7.54 -2.61
C ALA A 53 0.32 -8.29 -1.36
N ALA A 54 -0.96 -8.18 -0.98
CA ALA A 54 -1.50 -8.91 0.17
C ALA A 54 -1.34 -10.44 0.03
N LEU A 55 -1.70 -10.99 -1.14
CA LEU A 55 -1.59 -12.43 -1.40
C LEU A 55 -0.14 -12.93 -1.39
N THR A 56 0.77 -12.18 -2.02
CA THR A 56 2.20 -12.54 -2.05
C THR A 56 2.82 -12.49 -0.65
N MET A 57 2.37 -11.57 0.18
CA MET A 57 2.81 -11.45 1.56
C MET A 57 2.25 -12.56 2.46
N ASP A 58 0.97 -12.93 2.31
CA ASP A 58 0.39 -14.11 2.99
C ASP A 58 1.17 -15.38 2.63
N LEU A 59 1.53 -15.54 1.35
CA LEU A 59 2.37 -16.65 0.90
C LEU A 59 3.77 -16.61 1.51
N ALA A 60 4.39 -15.42 1.62
CA ALA A 60 5.70 -15.27 2.26
C ALA A 60 5.66 -15.67 3.75
N CYS A 61 4.62 -15.23 4.47
CA CYS A 61 4.40 -15.64 5.86
C CYS A 61 4.17 -17.15 6.00
N PHE A 62 3.41 -17.76 5.07
CA PHE A 62 3.21 -19.21 5.02
C PHE A 62 4.52 -19.98 4.85
N LEU A 63 5.43 -19.49 3.98
CA LEU A 63 6.73 -20.13 3.76
C LEU A 63 7.68 -19.98 4.95
N MET A 64 7.57 -18.89 5.71
CA MET A 64 8.50 -18.60 6.81
C MET A 64 8.12 -19.27 8.14
N ILE A 65 6.84 -19.57 8.37
CA ILE A 65 6.32 -20.06 9.65
C ILE A 65 5.89 -21.54 9.54
N PRO A 66 6.54 -22.49 10.25
CA PRO A 66 6.23 -23.91 10.13
C PRO A 66 5.00 -24.39 10.94
N SER A 67 4.14 -23.50 11.45
CA SER A 67 2.97 -23.84 12.28
C SER A 67 1.64 -23.24 11.78
N ALA A 68 0.65 -24.11 11.50
CA ALA A 68 -0.63 -23.71 10.92
C ALA A 68 -1.45 -22.73 11.78
N SER A 69 -1.43 -22.86 13.12
CA SER A 69 -2.17 -21.97 14.02
C SER A 69 -1.62 -20.54 14.01
N SER A 70 -0.29 -20.39 13.99
CA SER A 70 0.39 -19.09 13.92
C SER A 70 0.17 -18.41 12.58
N ILE A 71 0.12 -19.18 11.48
CA ILE A 71 -0.18 -18.64 10.14
C ILE A 71 -1.59 -18.04 10.11
N VAL A 72 -2.60 -18.75 10.62
CA VAL A 72 -3.98 -18.23 10.61
C VAL A 72 -4.09 -16.95 11.44
N SER A 73 -3.51 -16.91 12.65
CA SER A 73 -3.53 -15.69 13.47
C SER A 73 -2.76 -14.54 12.81
N SER A 74 -1.66 -14.85 12.14
CA SER A 74 -0.82 -13.91 11.39
C SER A 74 -1.59 -13.30 10.22
N SER A 75 -2.22 -14.12 9.38
CA SER A 75 -3.02 -13.64 8.24
C SER A 75 -4.24 -12.83 8.66
N VAL A 76 -4.92 -13.20 9.75
CA VAL A 76 -6.03 -12.40 10.30
C VAL A 76 -5.54 -11.03 10.77
N ALA A 77 -4.40 -10.97 11.47
CA ALA A 77 -3.79 -9.72 11.91
C ALA A 77 -3.38 -8.84 10.71
N MET A 78 -2.73 -9.42 9.70
CA MET A 78 -2.34 -8.70 8.48
C MET A 78 -3.54 -8.14 7.73
N LEU A 79 -4.60 -8.95 7.56
CA LEU A 79 -5.84 -8.50 6.93
C LEU A 79 -6.48 -7.35 7.72
N SER A 80 -6.53 -7.46 9.05
CA SER A 80 -7.06 -6.41 9.92
C SER A 80 -6.29 -5.10 9.80
N ILE A 81 -4.95 -5.15 9.75
CA ILE A 81 -4.10 -3.96 9.59
C ILE A 81 -4.37 -3.31 8.23
N ASN A 82 -4.38 -4.10 7.15
CA ASN A 82 -4.61 -3.60 5.80
C ASN A 82 -6.01 -2.95 5.67
N VAL A 83 -7.06 -3.62 6.17
CA VAL A 83 -8.43 -3.06 6.20
C VAL A 83 -8.47 -1.77 7.02
N GLY A 84 -7.77 -1.72 8.16
CA GLY A 84 -7.66 -0.51 8.98
C GLY A 84 -7.03 0.66 8.22
N VAL A 85 -5.95 0.42 7.48
CA VAL A 85 -5.26 1.45 6.68
C VAL A 85 -6.18 1.99 5.57
N PHE A 86 -6.85 1.12 4.80
CA PHE A 86 -7.82 1.56 3.79
C PHE A 86 -9.03 2.26 4.40
N GLY A 87 -9.50 1.80 5.55
CA GLY A 87 -10.59 2.43 6.29
C GLY A 87 -10.24 3.84 6.76
N LEU A 88 -9.03 4.05 7.27
CA LEU A 88 -8.54 5.37 7.68
C LEU A 88 -8.35 6.32 6.49
N LEU A 89 -7.80 5.83 5.38
CA LEU A 89 -7.67 6.61 4.15
C LEU A 89 -9.04 7.05 3.60
N SER A 90 -10.02 6.15 3.64
CA SER A 90 -11.40 6.46 3.25
C SER A 90 -12.06 7.46 4.21
N LEU A 91 -11.80 7.37 5.52
CA LEU A 91 -12.39 8.27 6.52
C LEU A 91 -11.82 9.69 6.42
N TRP A 92 -10.54 9.82 6.08
CA TRP A 92 -9.88 11.11 5.88
C TRP A 92 -10.11 11.70 4.48
N GLY A 93 -10.86 10.99 3.61
CA GLY A 93 -11.19 11.49 2.27
C GLY A 93 -9.96 11.67 1.37
N VAL A 94 -8.92 10.87 1.58
CA VAL A 94 -7.68 10.95 0.80
C VAL A 94 -7.95 10.42 -0.61
N ASN A 95 -7.66 11.23 -1.63
CA ASN A 95 -7.80 10.82 -3.02
C ASN A 95 -6.77 9.73 -3.37
N LEU A 96 -7.10 8.84 -4.33
CA LEU A 96 -6.13 7.88 -4.86
C LEU A 96 -5.19 8.58 -5.83
N ASP A 97 -3.96 8.82 -5.38
CA ASP A 97 -2.85 9.33 -6.17
C ASP A 97 -1.64 8.38 -6.09
N PRO A 98 -0.61 8.52 -6.96
CA PRO A 98 0.52 7.60 -6.97
C PRO A 98 1.30 7.57 -5.64
N ILE A 99 1.29 8.66 -4.88
CA ILE A 99 1.99 8.74 -3.60
C ILE A 99 1.18 8.01 -2.53
N SER A 100 -0.15 8.19 -2.49
CA SER A 100 -1.08 7.37 -1.69
C SER A 100 -0.96 5.87 -2.00
N MET A 101 -0.79 5.51 -3.28
CA MET A 101 -0.52 4.13 -3.68
C MET A 101 0.82 3.60 -3.12
N CYS A 102 1.89 4.41 -3.16
CA CYS A 102 3.17 4.02 -2.57
C CYS A 102 3.09 3.86 -1.04
N THR A 103 2.42 4.77 -0.34
CA THR A 103 2.31 4.71 1.13
C THR A 103 1.46 3.53 1.59
N THR A 104 0.40 3.18 0.85
CA THR A 104 -0.39 1.97 1.12
C THR A 104 0.44 0.70 0.91
N LEU A 105 1.19 0.57 -0.18
CA LEU A 105 2.09 -0.57 -0.41
C LEU A 105 3.18 -0.70 0.65
N MET A 106 3.77 0.42 1.06
CA MET A 106 4.74 0.44 2.15
C MET A 106 4.12 -0.02 3.48
N SER A 107 2.89 0.39 3.76
CA SER A 107 2.15 -0.05 4.95
C SER A 107 1.87 -1.55 4.95
N ILE A 108 1.55 -2.14 3.79
CA ILE A 108 1.38 -3.60 3.65
C ILE A 108 2.72 -4.30 3.98
N GLY A 109 3.83 -3.81 3.44
CA GLY A 109 5.17 -4.36 3.72
C GLY A 109 5.51 -4.32 5.21
N PHE A 110 5.24 -3.19 5.87
CA PHE A 110 5.45 -3.08 7.32
C PHE A 110 4.59 -4.06 8.11
N SER A 111 3.29 -4.17 7.81
CA SER A 111 2.37 -5.11 8.47
C SER A 111 2.91 -6.54 8.52
N VAL A 112 3.54 -6.98 7.42
CA VAL A 112 4.10 -8.31 7.26
C VAL A 112 5.39 -8.47 8.05
N ASP A 113 6.26 -7.46 8.02
CA ASP A 113 7.48 -7.41 8.83
C ASP A 113 7.16 -7.57 10.32
N PHE A 114 6.17 -6.80 10.82
CA PHE A 114 5.66 -6.92 12.20
C PHE A 114 5.24 -8.36 12.52
N THR A 115 4.40 -8.93 11.68
CA THR A 115 3.76 -10.21 11.94
C THR A 115 4.74 -11.39 11.81
N ALA A 116 5.65 -11.32 10.84
CA ALA A 116 6.69 -12.30 10.60
C ALA A 116 7.72 -12.33 11.76
N HIS A 117 8.18 -11.17 12.22
CA HIS A 117 9.13 -11.08 13.33
C HIS A 117 8.53 -11.57 14.66
N ILE A 118 7.28 -11.21 14.96
CA ILE A 118 6.57 -11.68 16.16
C ILE A 118 6.39 -13.20 16.11
N SER A 119 5.88 -13.72 14.98
CA SER A 119 5.61 -15.16 14.82
C SER A 119 6.88 -15.99 14.88
N TYR A 120 7.97 -15.51 14.28
CA TYR A 120 9.27 -16.18 14.31
C TYR A 120 9.85 -16.24 15.72
N HIS A 121 9.86 -15.12 16.46
CA HIS A 121 10.34 -15.10 17.84
C HIS A 121 9.47 -15.93 18.78
N TYR A 122 8.15 -15.88 18.60
CA TYR A 122 7.23 -16.74 19.33
C TYR A 122 7.57 -18.22 19.12
N TYR A 123 7.82 -18.64 17.87
CA TYR A 123 8.15 -20.02 17.53
C TYR A 123 9.55 -20.44 18.00
N ARG A 124 10.55 -19.56 17.90
CA ARG A 124 11.94 -19.85 18.30
C ARG A 124 12.09 -20.09 19.81
N ASN A 125 11.23 -19.49 20.62
CA ASN A 125 11.32 -19.62 22.07
C ASN A 125 11.02 -21.06 22.56
N PRO A 126 11.68 -21.51 23.64
CA PRO A 126 11.55 -22.89 24.12
C PRO A 126 10.11 -23.28 24.44
N LEU A 127 9.72 -24.51 24.09
CA LEU A 127 8.42 -25.10 24.43
C LEU A 127 8.18 -25.24 25.95
N SER A 128 9.23 -25.11 26.77
CA SER A 128 9.14 -25.13 28.23
C SER A 128 8.48 -23.87 28.81
N TRP A 129 8.42 -22.78 28.05
CA TRP A 129 7.77 -21.54 28.47
C TRP A 129 6.28 -21.59 28.13
N SER A 130 5.45 -20.99 28.99
CA SER A 130 4.03 -20.82 28.72
C SER A 130 3.80 -19.92 27.50
N SER A 131 2.64 -20.07 26.84
CA SER A 131 2.27 -19.24 25.68
C SER A 131 2.32 -17.75 25.98
N ASP A 132 1.95 -17.34 27.20
CA ASP A 132 1.95 -15.94 27.62
C ASP A 132 3.36 -15.40 27.80
N GLU A 133 4.28 -16.19 28.37
CA GLU A 133 5.69 -15.80 28.51
C GLU A 133 6.36 -15.65 27.14
N ARG A 134 6.09 -16.59 26.21
CA ARG A 134 6.62 -16.53 24.83
C ARG A 134 6.10 -15.31 24.08
N LEU A 135 4.82 -14.99 24.25
CA LEU A 135 4.19 -13.83 23.62
C LEU A 135 4.68 -12.52 24.24
N ALA A 136 4.91 -12.46 25.54
CA ALA A 136 5.42 -11.28 26.22
C ALA A 136 6.91 -11.02 25.93
N ASP A 137 7.68 -12.05 25.62
CA ASP A 137 9.10 -11.95 25.28
C ASP A 137 9.32 -11.46 23.84
N ALA A 138 8.51 -11.90 22.88
CA ALA A 138 8.61 -11.49 21.49
C ALA A 138 8.72 -9.96 21.31
N PRO A 139 7.76 -9.11 21.75
CA PRO A 139 7.82 -7.66 21.60
C PRO A 139 8.94 -7.00 22.41
N LYS A 140 9.44 -7.64 23.49
CA LYS A 140 10.58 -7.10 24.24
C LYS A 140 11.88 -7.16 23.43
N CYS A 141 12.06 -8.21 22.63
CA CYS A 141 13.25 -8.35 21.80
C CYS A 141 13.21 -7.49 20.53
N ILE A 142 12.06 -7.42 19.86
CA ILE A 142 11.93 -6.81 18.53
C ILE A 142 11.31 -5.41 18.54
N GLY A 143 10.68 -5.00 19.64
CA GLY A 143 9.93 -3.75 19.70
C GLY A 143 10.80 -2.52 19.46
N TRP A 144 12.02 -2.47 20.00
CA TRP A 144 12.91 -1.32 19.81
C TRP A 144 13.36 -1.14 18.34
N PRO A 145 13.89 -2.18 17.66
CA PRO A 145 14.15 -2.11 16.22
C PRO A 145 12.96 -1.66 15.38
N MET A 146 11.76 -2.14 15.71
CA MET A 146 10.55 -1.89 14.92
C MET A 146 10.02 -0.47 15.11
N VAL A 147 10.10 0.07 16.33
CA VAL A 147 9.82 1.49 16.58
C VAL A 147 10.81 2.38 15.85
N GLN A 148 12.10 2.01 15.85
CA GLN A 148 13.13 2.76 15.12
C GLN A 148 12.86 2.77 13.61
N ALA A 149 12.45 1.63 13.02
CA ALA A 149 12.07 1.53 11.62
C ALA A 149 10.86 2.43 11.30
N GLY A 150 9.80 2.39 12.12
CA GLY A 150 8.62 3.24 11.95
C GLY A 150 8.95 4.74 12.03
N ILE A 151 9.73 5.15 13.03
CA ILE A 151 10.16 6.54 13.21
C ILE A 151 11.02 7.00 12.02
N SER A 152 11.94 6.17 11.53
CA SER A 152 12.78 6.52 10.38
C SER A 152 11.96 6.78 9.11
N THR A 153 10.86 6.03 8.94
CA THR A 153 9.93 6.19 7.82
C THR A 153 9.14 7.50 7.95
N LEU A 154 8.68 7.82 9.16
CA LEU A 154 8.01 9.10 9.43
C LEU A 154 8.94 10.29 9.15
N PHE A 155 10.21 10.20 9.58
CA PHE A 155 11.22 11.21 9.26
C PHE A 155 11.46 11.33 7.75
N CYS A 156 11.42 10.22 7.00
CA CYS A 156 11.55 10.22 5.54
C CYS A 156 10.37 10.91 4.83
N ILE A 157 9.17 10.81 5.38
CA ILE A 157 7.95 11.40 4.80
C ILE A 157 7.75 12.86 5.24
N THR A 158 8.34 13.26 6.38
CA THR A 158 8.23 14.62 6.93
C THR A 158 8.52 15.75 5.93
N PRO A 159 9.55 15.67 5.05
CA PRO A 159 9.80 16.71 4.05
C PRO A 159 8.65 16.92 3.08
N LEU A 160 7.83 15.90 2.78
CA LEU A 160 6.66 16.06 1.92
C LEU A 160 5.59 16.93 2.56
N ALA A 161 5.54 17.02 3.89
CA ALA A 161 4.60 17.89 4.61
C ALA A 161 5.03 19.37 4.59
N LEU A 162 6.30 19.67 4.32
CA LEU A 162 6.84 21.02 4.28
C LEU A 162 6.73 21.67 2.89
N ILE A 163 6.42 20.87 1.87
CA ILE A 163 6.19 21.37 0.52
C ILE A 163 4.71 21.77 0.42
N ASP A 164 4.45 23.03 0.09
CA ASP A 164 3.13 23.54 -0.32
C ASP A 164 2.70 22.89 -1.66
N SER A 165 2.42 21.60 -1.64
CA SER A 165 1.79 20.90 -2.74
C SER A 165 0.32 20.67 -2.40
N TYR A 166 -0.54 20.76 -3.42
CA TYR A 166 -1.99 20.53 -3.37
C TYR A 166 -2.41 19.20 -2.69
N MET A 167 -1.46 18.31 -2.44
CA MET A 167 -1.65 17.04 -1.74
C MET A 167 -1.71 17.18 -0.20
N VAL A 168 -1.25 18.30 0.37
CA VAL A 168 -1.19 18.58 1.82
C VAL A 168 -2.10 19.76 2.22
N SER A 169 -2.70 20.49 1.27
CA SER A 169 -3.77 21.44 1.60
C SER A 169 -5.05 20.66 1.92
N ILE A 170 -5.27 20.44 3.21
CA ILE A 170 -6.58 20.10 3.79
C ILE A 170 -7.58 21.19 3.43
#